data_AF-A9SGF7-F1
#
_entry.id   AF-A9SGF7-F1
#
_cell.length_a   1.000
_cell.length_b   1.000
_cell.length_c   1.000
_cell.angle_alpha   90.00
_cell.angle_beta   90.00
_cell.angle_gamma   90.00
#
_symmetry.space_group_name_H-M   'P 1'
#
loop_
_entity.id
_entity.type
_entity.pdbx_description
1 polymer ?
#
loop_
_entity_poly.entity_id
_entity_poly.type
_entity_poly.pdbx_seq_one_letter_code
_entity_poly.pdbx_strand_id
1 'polypeptide(L)'
;MARVGAILQICLALCVLLQVSLAAETPPPAVKISLPPFNNKFVCSIDPKVAADPNNICTPGVGFNPPALILSYDDTVISARYQHKTPVQLWKRNSKFVASFKAFFTVNFNRDAEFTVRELFSGGGIAFALTPSLSVAGTGAESFGLFPVDLKTGSSLNGKNTKTVAVELDISRVENDGFDPQIPHIGLDINSVKSVKTKYLGDPATVIDKKIGVWIEYDALKKIIMVYTHVVKDSQTPKLANRQLAIKYVGLDLAKEVKEFSYVGFSSRVPETPNGVYMLYDFTFQTAWVQGQTVNK
;
A
#
# COMPACT_ATOMS: atom_id res chain seq x y z
N MET A 1 -67.30 -58.40 -35.51
CA MET A 1 -67.05 -56.94 -35.39
C MET A 1 -66.50 -56.68 -34.01
N ALA A 2 -65.31 -56.08 -33.95
CA ALA A 2 -64.36 -56.20 -32.86
C ALA A 2 -64.55 -55.17 -31.73
N ARG A 3 -64.18 -55.60 -30.52
CA ARG A 3 -64.05 -54.80 -29.28
C ARG A 3 -63.01 -53.69 -29.45
N VAL A 4 -63.32 -52.47 -29.02
CA VAL A 4 -62.34 -51.38 -28.87
C VAL A 4 -62.00 -51.25 -27.39
N GLY A 5 -60.74 -51.51 -27.08
CA GLY A 5 -60.15 -51.46 -25.75
C GLY A 5 -59.73 -50.05 -25.33
N ALA A 6 -59.58 -49.91 -24.01
CA ALA A 6 -59.10 -48.74 -23.31
C ALA A 6 -57.63 -48.43 -23.62
N ILE A 7 -57.30 -47.14 -23.74
CA ILE A 7 -55.94 -46.62 -23.46
C ILE A 7 -56.12 -45.32 -22.67
N LEU A 8 -56.01 -45.44 -21.35
CA LEU A 8 -55.86 -44.31 -20.43
C LEU A 8 -54.37 -43.95 -20.41
N GLN A 9 -53.97 -42.92 -21.18
CA GLN A 9 -52.61 -42.41 -21.18
C GLN A 9 -52.38 -41.54 -19.93
N ILE A 10 -51.65 -42.10 -18.97
CA ILE A 10 -51.08 -41.40 -17.82
C ILE A 10 -49.94 -40.51 -18.36
N CYS A 11 -50.20 -39.21 -18.52
CA CYS A 11 -49.15 -38.22 -18.67
C CYS A 11 -48.50 -37.96 -17.31
N LEU A 12 -47.53 -38.80 -16.96
CA LEU A 12 -46.61 -38.52 -15.85
C LEU A 12 -45.62 -37.45 -16.33
N ALA A 13 -45.97 -36.18 -16.15
CA ALA A 13 -45.03 -35.08 -16.35
C ALA A 13 -43.93 -35.17 -15.29
N LEU A 14 -42.80 -35.78 -15.67
CA LEU A 14 -41.56 -35.75 -14.90
C LEU A 14 -41.05 -34.30 -14.91
N CYS A 15 -41.54 -33.49 -13.98
CA CYS A 15 -40.93 -32.21 -13.64
C CYS A 15 -39.66 -32.52 -12.85
N VAL A 16 -38.57 -32.82 -13.57
CA VAL A 16 -37.23 -32.90 -12.98
C VAL A 16 -36.87 -31.50 -12.51
N LEU A 17 -37.18 -31.22 -11.24
CA LEU A 17 -36.59 -30.12 -10.49
C LEU A 17 -35.07 -30.34 -10.51
N LEU A 18 -34.38 -29.71 -11.47
CA LEU A 18 -32.97 -29.39 -11.30
C LEU A 18 -32.90 -28.41 -10.12
N GLN A 19 -32.83 -28.95 -8.91
CA GLN A 19 -32.24 -28.24 -7.79
C GLN A 19 -30.76 -28.13 -8.12
N VAL A 20 -30.40 -27.12 -8.91
CA VAL A 20 -29.02 -26.64 -8.96
C VAL A 20 -28.76 -26.14 -7.54
N SER A 21 -28.17 -27.00 -6.72
CA SER A 21 -27.55 -26.57 -5.47
C SER A 21 -26.47 -25.57 -5.87
N LEU A 22 -26.81 -24.28 -5.83
CA LEU A 22 -25.82 -23.22 -5.86
C LEU A 22 -25.02 -23.39 -4.58
N ALA A 23 -23.92 -24.14 -4.67
CA ALA A 23 -22.93 -24.18 -3.62
C ALA A 23 -22.62 -22.73 -3.23
N ALA A 24 -22.80 -22.42 -1.94
CA ALA A 24 -22.52 -21.09 -1.45
C ALA A 24 -21.08 -20.72 -1.84
N GLU A 25 -20.93 -19.60 -2.53
CA GLU A 25 -19.62 -19.13 -2.96
C GLU A 25 -18.72 -18.99 -1.73
N THR A 26 -17.50 -19.54 -1.80
CA THR A 26 -16.52 -19.46 -0.70
C THR A 26 -15.66 -18.20 -0.84
N PRO A 27 -15.25 -17.59 0.30
CA PRO A 27 -14.34 -16.45 0.26
C PRO A 27 -12.97 -16.90 -0.28
N PRO A 28 -12.23 -16.02 -0.97
CA PRO A 28 -10.84 -16.28 -1.28
C PRO A 28 -10.00 -16.48 0.00
N PRO A 29 -8.79 -17.07 -0.11
CA PRO A 29 -7.92 -17.24 1.04
C PRO A 29 -7.52 -15.89 1.65
N ALA A 30 -7.41 -15.85 2.98
CA ALA A 30 -6.77 -14.73 3.67
C ALA A 30 -5.25 -14.74 3.40
N VAL A 31 -4.66 -13.57 3.28
CA VAL A 31 -3.22 -13.38 3.08
C VAL A 31 -2.61 -12.85 4.37
N LYS A 32 -1.43 -13.37 4.72
CA LYS A 32 -0.58 -12.84 5.80
C LYS A 32 0.85 -12.67 5.28
N ILE A 33 1.35 -11.45 5.36
CA ILE A 33 2.72 -11.06 5.01
C ILE A 33 3.38 -10.53 6.28
N SER A 34 4.65 -10.91 6.50
CA SER A 34 5.43 -10.46 7.65
C SER A 34 6.90 -10.32 7.28
N LEU A 35 7.51 -9.23 7.74
CA LEU A 35 8.94 -8.96 7.74
C LEU A 35 9.33 -8.48 9.15
N PRO A 36 10.54 -8.79 9.64
CA PRO A 36 11.56 -9.68 9.07
C PRO A 36 11.16 -11.18 9.08
N PRO A 37 11.91 -12.09 8.40
CA PRO A 37 13.14 -11.83 7.64
C PRO A 37 12.88 -11.15 6.30
N PHE A 38 13.73 -10.18 5.93
CA PHE A 38 13.79 -9.63 4.57
C PHE A 38 14.26 -10.73 3.63
N ASN A 39 13.39 -11.15 2.71
CA ASN A 39 13.56 -12.39 1.95
C ASN A 39 13.15 -12.22 0.48
N ASN A 40 13.36 -13.28 -0.30
CA ASN A 40 13.13 -13.29 -1.75
C ASN A 40 11.65 -13.27 -2.17
N LYS A 41 10.68 -13.22 -1.24
CA LYS A 41 9.25 -13.00 -1.56
C LYS A 41 8.95 -11.55 -1.90
N PHE A 42 9.86 -10.63 -1.58
CA PHE A 42 9.79 -9.23 -2.00
C PHE A 42 10.76 -8.97 -3.15
N VAL A 43 10.49 -7.92 -3.91
CA VAL A 43 11.36 -7.42 -4.98
C VAL A 43 11.58 -5.93 -4.80
N CYS A 44 12.83 -5.50 -4.97
CA CYS A 44 13.18 -4.10 -5.15
C CYS A 44 13.07 -3.76 -6.65
N SER A 45 12.31 -2.73 -7.01
CA SER A 45 12.11 -2.30 -8.39
C SER A 45 12.39 -0.82 -8.51
N ILE A 46 13.06 -0.43 -9.60
CA ILE A 46 13.36 0.96 -9.96
C ILE A 46 12.99 1.22 -11.42
N ASP A 47 13.04 2.48 -11.84
CA ASP A 47 12.88 2.81 -13.25
C ASP A 47 14.01 2.13 -14.06
N PRO A 48 13.72 1.29 -15.06
CA PRO A 48 14.74 0.63 -15.87
C PRO A 48 15.71 1.58 -16.61
N LYS A 49 15.37 2.87 -16.72
CA LYS A 49 16.25 3.90 -17.28
C LYS A 49 17.32 4.38 -16.30
N VAL A 50 17.16 4.12 -15.01
CA VAL A 50 18.18 4.36 -14.00
C VAL A 50 19.21 3.23 -14.11
N ALA A 51 20.45 3.59 -14.42
CA ALA A 51 21.56 2.64 -14.55
C ALA A 51 22.10 2.19 -13.18
N ALA A 52 21.24 1.65 -12.32
CA ALA A 52 21.58 1.21 -10.96
C ALA A 52 21.16 -0.25 -10.73
N ASP A 53 21.85 -0.93 -9.81
CA ASP A 53 21.42 -2.25 -9.32
C ASP A 53 20.40 -2.07 -8.17
N PRO A 54 19.15 -2.59 -8.30
CA PRO A 54 18.16 -2.55 -7.22
C PRO A 54 18.64 -3.15 -5.90
N ASN A 55 19.59 -4.09 -5.93
CA ASN A 55 20.16 -4.69 -4.71
C ASN A 55 21.01 -3.71 -3.91
N ASN A 56 21.54 -2.66 -4.52
CA ASN A 56 22.26 -1.60 -3.83
C ASN A 56 21.31 -0.54 -3.26
N ILE A 57 20.03 -0.57 -3.63
CA ILE A 57 19.05 0.42 -3.24
C ILE A 57 18.18 -0.08 -2.09
N CYS A 58 17.65 -1.30 -2.18
CA CYS A 58 16.93 -1.95 -1.09
C CYS A 58 17.84 -2.99 -0.41
N THR A 59 18.77 -2.56 0.41
CA THR A 59 19.77 -3.43 1.04
C THR A 59 19.26 -3.95 2.39
N PRO A 60 19.20 -5.28 2.63
CA PRO A 60 19.06 -5.78 3.99
C PRO A 60 20.28 -5.34 4.79
N GLY A 61 20.09 -4.52 5.81
CA GLY A 61 21.15 -4.01 6.66
C GLY A 61 21.80 -5.15 7.44
N VAL A 62 22.88 -5.69 6.92
CA VAL A 62 23.71 -6.69 7.62
C VAL A 62 24.39 -6.00 8.80
N GLY A 63 24.16 -6.49 10.02
CA GLY A 63 24.79 -5.96 11.24
C GLY A 63 23.96 -4.98 12.08
N PHE A 64 22.77 -4.59 11.64
CA PHE A 64 21.83 -3.84 12.51
C PHE A 64 21.10 -4.78 13.46
N ASN A 65 21.02 -4.41 14.73
CA ASN A 65 20.19 -5.06 15.73
C ASN A 65 19.18 -4.04 16.30
N PRO A 66 17.88 -4.11 15.94
CA PRO A 66 17.25 -5.12 15.10
C PRO A 66 17.57 -4.96 13.60
N PRO A 67 17.41 -6.03 12.78
CA PRO A 67 17.56 -5.96 11.32
C PRO A 67 16.61 -4.93 10.71
N ALA A 68 17.06 -4.27 9.64
CA ALA A 68 16.26 -3.34 8.86
C ALA A 68 16.57 -3.47 7.36
N LEU A 69 15.62 -3.11 6.51
CA LEU A 69 15.86 -2.83 5.10
C LEU A 69 16.23 -1.35 4.99
N ILE A 70 17.36 -1.08 4.35
CA ILE A 70 17.85 0.27 4.08
C ILE A 70 17.45 0.65 2.66
N LEU A 71 16.92 1.87 2.51
CA LEU A 71 16.61 2.49 1.23
C LEU A 71 17.44 3.76 1.07
N SER A 72 18.41 3.73 0.17
CA SER A 72 19.23 4.88 -0.26
C SER A 72 19.87 4.59 -1.62
N TYR A 73 20.46 5.59 -2.24
CA TYR A 73 21.29 5.40 -3.44
C TYR A 73 22.40 6.44 -3.48
N ASP A 74 23.62 6.09 -3.86
CA ASP A 74 24.77 6.98 -3.68
C ASP A 74 24.81 8.14 -4.69
N ASP A 75 24.32 7.91 -5.92
CA ASP A 75 24.60 8.84 -7.03
C ASP A 75 23.54 9.93 -7.20
N THR A 76 22.26 9.62 -6.99
CA THR A 76 21.16 10.55 -7.23
C THR A 76 19.86 10.14 -6.56
N VAL A 77 18.93 11.07 -6.43
CA VAL A 77 17.58 10.78 -5.97
C VAL A 77 16.83 9.97 -7.03
N ILE A 78 16.33 8.81 -6.65
CA ILE A 78 15.51 7.94 -7.52
C ILE A 78 14.23 7.49 -6.83
N SER A 79 13.34 6.90 -7.61
CA SER A 79 12.18 6.18 -7.08
C SER A 79 12.47 4.69 -6.98
N ALA A 80 12.10 4.07 -5.86
CA ALA A 80 12.18 2.62 -5.68
C ALA A 80 10.92 2.06 -5.04
N ARG A 81 10.57 0.82 -5.38
CA ARG A 81 9.51 0.05 -4.74
C ARG A 81 10.07 -1.21 -4.11
N TYR A 82 9.62 -1.54 -2.92
CA TYR A 82 9.89 -2.82 -2.27
C TYR A 82 8.57 -3.51 -1.97
N GLN A 83 8.17 -4.46 -2.83
CA GLN A 83 6.82 -5.04 -2.82
C GLN A 83 6.83 -6.56 -2.84
N HIS A 84 5.78 -7.15 -2.26
CA HIS A 84 5.57 -8.59 -2.29
C HIS A 84 5.33 -9.05 -3.74
N LYS A 85 6.07 -10.07 -4.20
CA LYS A 85 6.06 -10.53 -5.59
C LYS A 85 4.72 -11.11 -6.05
N THR A 86 3.94 -11.66 -5.14
CA THR A 86 2.61 -12.18 -5.45
C THR A 86 1.57 -11.13 -5.11
N PRO A 87 0.71 -10.72 -6.07
CA PRO A 87 -0.34 -9.75 -5.79
C PRO A 87 -1.40 -10.36 -4.86
N VAL A 88 -2.02 -9.51 -4.06
CA VAL A 88 -3.06 -9.85 -3.08
C VAL A 88 -4.42 -9.57 -3.70
N GLN A 89 -5.34 -10.53 -3.61
CA GLN A 89 -6.74 -10.29 -3.99
C GLN A 89 -7.43 -9.47 -2.90
N LEU A 90 -8.00 -8.31 -3.25
CA LEU A 90 -8.58 -7.34 -2.30
C LEU A 90 -10.11 -7.20 -2.42
N TRP A 91 -10.67 -7.65 -3.53
CA TRP A 91 -12.10 -7.75 -3.79
C TRP A 91 -12.31 -8.84 -4.83
N LYS A 92 -13.51 -9.40 -4.97
CA LYS A 92 -13.78 -10.44 -5.96
C LYS A 92 -14.82 -9.97 -6.98
N ARG A 93 -14.46 -9.98 -8.26
CA ARG A 93 -15.37 -9.64 -9.36
C ARG A 93 -16.57 -10.58 -9.39
N ASN A 94 -17.75 -10.03 -9.68
CA ASN A 94 -19.04 -10.74 -9.74
C ASN A 94 -19.39 -11.49 -8.45
N SER A 95 -18.87 -11.01 -7.31
CA SER A 95 -19.07 -11.61 -6.00
C SER A 95 -19.35 -10.55 -4.94
N LYS A 96 -19.88 -10.98 -3.80
CA LYS A 96 -20.08 -10.15 -2.61
C LYS A 96 -18.82 -10.06 -1.75
N PHE A 97 -17.79 -10.84 -2.04
CA PHE A 97 -16.59 -10.88 -1.22
C PHE A 97 -15.69 -9.65 -1.45
N VAL A 98 -15.40 -8.95 -0.36
CA VAL A 98 -14.43 -7.86 -0.29
C VAL A 98 -13.50 -8.07 0.91
N ALA A 99 -12.24 -7.64 0.81
CA ALA A 99 -11.27 -7.83 1.86
C ALA A 99 -11.10 -6.56 2.70
N SER A 100 -11.32 -6.69 4.01
CA SER A 100 -10.76 -5.79 5.00
C SER A 100 -9.28 -6.12 5.20
N PHE A 101 -8.46 -5.15 5.59
CA PHE A 101 -7.06 -5.42 5.90
C PHE A 101 -6.55 -4.64 7.10
N LYS A 102 -5.48 -5.16 7.70
CA LYS A 102 -4.64 -4.44 8.66
C LYS A 102 -3.21 -4.48 8.19
N ALA A 103 -2.51 -3.35 8.29
CA ALA A 103 -1.08 -3.26 8.07
C ALA A 103 -0.41 -2.57 9.27
N PHE A 104 0.83 -2.95 9.55
CA PHE A 104 1.69 -2.25 10.49
C PHE A 104 3.11 -2.25 9.97
N PHE A 105 3.82 -1.14 10.13
CA PHE A 105 5.25 -1.06 9.86
C PHE A 105 5.92 -0.01 10.72
N THR A 106 7.22 -0.19 10.91
CA THR A 106 8.10 0.77 11.59
C THR A 106 9.15 1.27 10.62
N VAL A 107 9.22 2.59 10.46
CA VAL A 107 10.25 3.27 9.65
C VAL A 107 11.07 4.23 10.50
N ASN A 108 12.30 4.53 10.09
CA ASN A 108 13.07 5.67 10.54
C ASN A 108 13.73 6.36 9.35
N PHE A 109 13.85 7.68 9.42
CA PHE A 109 14.53 8.52 8.45
C PHE A 109 15.81 9.03 9.08
N ASN A 110 16.91 8.33 8.84
CA ASN A 110 18.19 8.64 9.47
C ASN A 110 18.97 9.61 8.59
N ARG A 111 19.45 10.69 9.19
CA ARG A 111 20.43 11.57 8.57
C ARG A 111 21.81 10.91 8.59
N ASP A 112 22.64 11.25 7.61
CA ASP A 112 24.05 10.95 7.69
C ASP A 112 24.68 11.75 8.85
N ALA A 113 25.63 11.14 9.55
CA ALA A 113 26.26 11.71 10.74
C ALA A 113 27.16 12.92 10.42
N GLU A 114 27.65 13.04 9.18
CA GLU A 114 28.55 14.10 8.74
C GLU A 114 27.80 15.39 8.34
N PHE A 115 26.49 15.31 8.10
CA PHE A 115 25.66 16.48 7.80
C PHE A 115 25.02 17.06 9.08
N THR A 116 25.52 18.22 9.50
CA THR A 116 24.92 18.98 10.62
C THR A 116 23.50 19.45 10.27
N VAL A 117 22.69 19.69 11.31
CA VAL A 117 21.25 20.09 11.29
C VAL A 117 20.86 21.20 10.29
N ARG A 118 21.84 21.94 9.74
CA ARG A 118 21.64 23.07 8.82
C ARG A 118 21.64 22.68 7.35
N GLU A 119 22.22 21.56 6.95
CA GLU A 119 22.14 21.10 5.57
C GLU A 119 20.97 20.13 5.40
N LEU A 120 20.18 20.45 4.39
CA LEU A 120 18.78 20.07 4.26
C LEU A 120 18.69 18.58 3.96
N PHE A 121 17.94 17.85 4.79
CA PHE A 121 17.38 16.58 4.36
C PHE A 121 16.53 16.84 3.11
N SER A 122 17.10 16.52 1.94
CA SER A 122 16.44 16.59 0.62
C SER A 122 15.50 15.41 0.38
N GLY A 123 15.32 14.55 1.38
CA GLY A 123 14.57 13.31 1.23
C GLY A 123 13.09 13.56 1.03
N GLY A 124 12.48 12.82 0.11
CA GLY A 124 11.03 12.80 -0.08
C GLY A 124 10.33 12.03 1.02
N GLY A 125 10.44 10.70 0.99
CA GLY A 125 9.78 9.87 1.99
C GLY A 125 9.39 8.51 1.43
N ILE A 126 8.49 7.82 2.14
CA ILE A 126 8.07 6.46 1.83
C ILE A 126 6.56 6.30 2.01
N ALA A 127 5.94 5.50 1.15
CA ALA A 127 4.53 5.21 1.19
C ALA A 127 4.28 3.70 1.25
N PHE A 128 3.41 3.26 2.17
CA PHE A 128 2.74 1.97 2.02
C PHE A 128 1.80 2.06 0.83
N ALA A 129 1.88 1.14 -0.14
CA ALA A 129 1.14 1.25 -1.38
C ALA A 129 0.46 -0.07 -1.80
N LEU A 130 -0.75 0.09 -2.33
CA LEU A 130 -1.48 -0.90 -3.12
C LEU A 130 -1.38 -0.48 -4.59
N THR A 131 -0.58 -1.16 -5.40
CA THR A 131 -0.29 -0.77 -6.79
C THR A 131 -0.78 -1.81 -7.80
N PRO A 132 -1.06 -1.42 -9.06
CA PRO A 132 -1.54 -2.35 -10.08
C PRO A 132 -0.42 -3.21 -10.69
N SER A 133 0.84 -2.85 -10.48
CA SER A 133 2.02 -3.55 -11.00
C SER A 133 3.23 -3.31 -10.10
N LEU A 134 4.29 -4.09 -10.31
CA LEU A 134 5.61 -3.88 -9.68
C LEU A 134 6.47 -2.82 -10.41
N SER A 135 6.05 -2.38 -11.60
CA SER A 135 6.85 -1.47 -12.43
C SER A 135 6.90 -0.06 -11.85
N VAL A 136 8.09 0.54 -11.89
CA VAL A 136 8.38 1.93 -11.48
C VAL A 136 8.69 2.82 -12.70
N ALA A 137 8.64 2.25 -13.91
CA ALA A 137 8.99 2.96 -15.14
C ALA A 137 8.14 4.23 -15.36
N GLY A 138 8.81 5.36 -15.57
CA GLY A 138 8.18 6.65 -15.90
C GLY A 138 7.39 7.31 -14.76
N THR A 139 7.51 6.79 -13.53
CA THR A 139 6.79 7.33 -12.37
C THR A 139 7.48 8.56 -11.77
N GLY A 140 8.82 8.58 -11.79
CA GLY A 140 9.63 9.69 -11.27
C GLY A 140 9.70 9.73 -9.74
N ALA A 141 10.73 10.40 -9.22
CA ALA A 141 10.97 10.56 -7.79
C ALA A 141 9.85 11.33 -7.07
N GLU A 142 9.29 12.36 -7.72
CA GLU A 142 8.21 13.21 -7.18
C GLU A 142 6.91 12.45 -6.91
N SER A 143 6.76 11.22 -7.42
CA SER A 143 5.60 10.37 -7.11
C SER A 143 5.89 9.29 -6.07
N PHE A 144 7.04 9.34 -5.39
CA PHE A 144 7.57 8.21 -4.60
C PHE A 144 7.69 6.93 -5.43
N GLY A 145 7.69 7.02 -6.76
CA GLY A 145 7.61 5.87 -7.64
C GLY A 145 6.22 5.27 -7.80
N LEU A 146 5.12 5.93 -7.41
CA LEU A 146 3.76 5.37 -7.40
C LEU A 146 3.12 5.32 -8.79
N PHE A 147 3.23 6.39 -9.58
CA PHE A 147 2.66 6.51 -10.92
C PHE A 147 3.15 7.80 -11.59
N PRO A 148 3.10 7.91 -12.94
CA PRO A 148 3.37 9.18 -13.61
C PRO A 148 2.37 10.25 -13.15
N VAL A 149 2.88 11.44 -12.85
CA VAL A 149 2.15 12.53 -12.19
C VAL A 149 2.32 13.86 -12.94
N ASP A 150 1.28 14.68 -12.94
CA ASP A 150 1.37 16.10 -13.28
C ASP A 150 1.90 16.87 -12.07
N LEU A 151 3.14 17.37 -12.16
CA LEU A 151 3.82 18.08 -11.09
C LEU A 151 3.13 19.38 -10.65
N LYS A 152 2.22 19.95 -11.44
CA LYS A 152 1.47 21.15 -11.02
C LYS A 152 0.29 20.81 -10.12
N THR A 153 -0.25 19.60 -10.25
CA THR A 153 -1.52 19.21 -9.61
C THR A 153 -1.39 18.03 -8.66
N GLY A 154 -0.26 17.31 -8.71
CA GLY A 154 -0.08 16.03 -8.03
C GLY A 154 -0.99 14.92 -8.57
N SER A 155 -1.75 15.17 -9.64
CA SER A 155 -2.71 14.21 -10.18
C SER A 155 -2.02 13.18 -11.07
N SER A 156 -2.44 11.93 -11.00
CA SER A 156 -1.89 10.93 -11.91
C SER A 156 -2.25 11.23 -13.36
N LEU A 157 -1.27 11.12 -14.25
CA LEU A 157 -1.47 11.26 -15.71
C LEU A 157 -2.36 10.14 -16.29
N ASN A 158 -2.55 9.05 -15.54
CA ASN A 158 -3.42 7.94 -15.92
C ASN A 158 -4.85 8.07 -15.37
N GLY A 159 -5.15 9.13 -14.59
CA GLY A 159 -6.47 9.40 -14.01
C GLY A 159 -7.06 8.20 -13.24
N LYS A 160 -8.28 7.78 -13.59
CA LYS A 160 -8.96 6.65 -12.91
C LYS A 160 -8.34 5.28 -13.22
N ASN A 161 -7.45 5.18 -14.20
CA ASN A 161 -6.78 3.94 -14.58
C ASN A 161 -5.50 3.68 -13.77
N THR A 162 -5.04 4.66 -12.98
CA THR A 162 -3.87 4.57 -12.09
C THR A 162 -3.97 3.42 -11.10
N LYS A 163 -5.18 3.16 -10.59
CA LYS A 163 -5.50 2.05 -9.69
C LYS A 163 -4.55 1.88 -8.51
N THR A 164 -4.20 2.99 -7.86
CA THR A 164 -3.24 3.03 -6.75
C THR A 164 -3.82 3.78 -5.55
N VAL A 165 -3.65 3.18 -4.38
CA VAL A 165 -3.93 3.80 -3.07
C VAL A 165 -2.67 3.69 -2.24
N ALA A 166 -2.27 4.78 -1.58
CA ALA A 166 -1.08 4.79 -0.74
C ALA A 166 -1.30 5.57 0.56
N VAL A 167 -0.54 5.21 1.60
CA VAL A 167 -0.39 6.00 2.82
C VAL A 167 1.05 6.43 2.88
N GLU A 168 1.30 7.69 2.58
CA GLU A 168 2.63 8.30 2.50
C GLU A 168 3.07 8.86 3.85
N LEU A 169 4.37 8.79 4.10
CA LEU A 169 5.09 9.61 5.06
C LEU A 169 6.01 10.50 4.24
N ASP A 170 5.62 11.77 4.11
CA ASP A 170 6.40 12.77 3.41
C ASP A 170 7.17 13.62 4.42
N ILE A 171 8.47 13.72 4.17
CA ILE A 171 9.46 14.44 4.95
C ILE A 171 10.26 15.41 4.07
N SER A 172 9.82 15.62 2.83
CA SER A 172 10.39 16.58 1.89
C SER A 172 10.48 17.96 2.52
N ARG A 173 11.64 18.59 2.44
CA ARG A 173 11.77 20.00 2.82
C ARG A 173 11.52 20.94 1.66
N VAL A 174 11.17 20.40 0.49
CA VAL A 174 10.82 21.20 -0.69
C VAL A 174 9.31 21.43 -0.66
N GLU A 175 8.88 22.52 -0.01
CA GLU A 175 7.46 22.93 0.03
C GLU A 175 6.95 23.50 -1.32
N ASN A 176 7.82 23.62 -2.33
CA ASN A 176 7.54 24.34 -3.58
C ASN A 176 6.77 23.54 -4.64
N ASP A 177 6.39 22.29 -4.36
CA ASP A 177 5.70 21.44 -5.33
C ASP A 177 4.19 21.78 -5.41
N GLY A 178 3.69 22.62 -4.49
CA GLY A 178 2.40 23.31 -4.58
C GLY A 178 1.17 22.46 -4.25
N PHE A 179 1.34 21.16 -3.96
CA PHE A 179 0.26 20.27 -3.54
C PHE A 179 0.33 19.81 -2.08
N ASP A 180 1.47 19.92 -1.41
CA ASP A 180 1.61 19.55 0.00
C ASP A 180 1.33 20.71 0.97
N PRO A 181 0.44 20.53 1.95
CA PRO A 181 0.00 21.63 2.80
C PRO A 181 0.93 21.92 3.99
N GLN A 182 1.69 20.94 4.49
CA GLN A 182 2.61 21.08 5.63
C GLN A 182 3.49 19.83 5.76
N ILE A 183 4.81 19.98 5.90
CA ILE A 183 5.76 18.86 5.97
C ILE A 183 6.58 18.93 7.27
N PRO A 184 6.92 17.81 7.97
CA PRO A 184 6.53 16.41 7.74
C PRO A 184 5.05 16.10 7.90
N HIS A 185 4.46 15.32 6.99
CA HIS A 185 3.10 14.80 7.13
C HIS A 185 2.97 13.31 6.86
N ILE A 186 1.85 12.77 7.32
CA ILE A 186 1.30 11.52 6.83
C ILE A 186 0.09 11.83 5.95
N GLY A 187 0.00 11.16 4.81
CA GLY A 187 -1.00 11.39 3.77
C GLY A 187 -1.76 10.13 3.38
N LEU A 188 -2.95 10.31 2.81
CA LEU A 188 -3.72 9.27 2.13
C LEU A 188 -3.89 9.68 0.66
N ASP A 189 -3.27 8.92 -0.21
CA ASP A 189 -3.23 9.14 -1.64
C ASP A 189 -4.17 8.19 -2.36
N ILE A 190 -4.97 8.74 -3.29
CA ILE A 190 -5.90 7.98 -4.10
C ILE A 190 -5.75 8.43 -5.55
N ASN A 191 -4.98 7.68 -6.34
CA ASN A 191 -4.64 8.01 -7.74
C ASN A 191 -4.06 9.43 -7.96
N SER A 192 -3.51 10.03 -6.90
CA SER A 192 -2.88 11.34 -6.87
C SER A 192 -1.96 11.38 -5.66
N VAL A 193 -0.79 12.01 -5.79
CA VAL A 193 0.14 12.28 -4.67
C VAL A 193 -0.32 13.50 -3.87
N LYS A 194 -1.28 14.27 -4.40
CA LYS A 194 -2.02 15.24 -3.60
C LYS A 194 -2.99 14.48 -2.70
N SER A 195 -2.56 14.25 -1.48
CA SER A 195 -3.33 13.53 -0.48
C SER A 195 -4.75 14.07 -0.28
N VAL A 196 -5.73 13.16 -0.25
CA VAL A 196 -7.14 13.51 0.08
C VAL A 196 -7.32 13.81 1.56
N LYS A 197 -6.38 13.36 2.39
CA LYS A 197 -6.33 13.66 3.81
C LYS A 197 -4.88 13.62 4.29
N THR A 198 -4.46 14.65 5.00
CA THR A 198 -3.12 14.74 5.60
C THR A 198 -3.20 15.03 7.09
N LYS A 199 -2.09 14.75 7.79
CA LYS A 199 -1.87 15.16 9.17
C LYS A 199 -0.39 15.47 9.38
N TYR A 200 -0.09 16.67 9.87
CA TYR A 200 1.24 17.04 10.32
C TYR A 200 1.73 16.10 11.41
N LEU A 201 2.96 15.61 11.27
CA LEU A 201 3.58 14.66 12.19
C LEU A 201 4.36 15.34 13.32
N GLY A 202 4.69 16.63 13.17
CA GLY A 202 5.49 17.38 14.12
C GLY A 202 6.73 17.98 13.46
N ASP A 203 7.43 18.83 14.19
CA ASP A 203 8.62 19.51 13.68
C ASP A 203 9.67 18.49 13.25
N PRO A 204 10.45 18.74 12.18
CA PRO A 204 11.47 17.81 11.71
C PRO A 204 12.40 17.29 12.81
N ALA A 205 12.77 18.13 13.79
CA ALA A 205 13.60 17.75 14.92
C ALA A 205 12.99 16.66 15.83
N THR A 206 11.67 16.46 15.75
CA THR A 206 10.90 15.47 16.52
C THR A 206 10.55 14.22 15.74
N VAL A 207 10.72 14.24 14.40
CA VAL A 207 10.32 13.16 13.48
C VAL A 207 11.54 12.48 12.85
N ILE A 208 12.54 13.25 12.43
CA ILE A 208 13.77 12.75 11.81
C ILE A 208 14.65 12.08 12.88
N ASP A 209 15.34 11.01 12.49
CA ASP A 209 16.09 10.09 13.34
C ASP A 209 15.25 9.38 14.42
N LYS A 210 13.92 9.48 14.34
CA LYS A 210 12.99 8.80 15.25
C LYS A 210 12.28 7.67 14.52
N LYS A 211 12.07 6.55 15.22
CA LYS A 211 11.21 5.49 14.72
C LYS A 211 9.75 5.96 14.70
N ILE A 212 9.05 5.62 13.62
CA ILE A 212 7.64 5.92 13.43
C ILE A 212 6.93 4.60 13.20
N GLY A 213 6.04 4.25 14.13
CA GLY A 213 5.11 3.14 13.93
C GLY A 213 3.87 3.64 13.22
N VAL A 214 3.45 2.96 12.16
CA VAL A 214 2.24 3.27 11.40
C VAL A 214 1.33 2.05 11.39
N TRP A 215 0.08 2.21 11.83
CA TRP A 215 -0.96 1.19 11.77
C TRP A 215 -2.06 1.63 10.81
N ILE A 216 -2.36 0.79 9.83
CA ILE A 216 -3.41 1.03 8.84
C ILE A 216 -4.49 -0.01 9.04
N GLU A 217 -5.73 0.43 9.23
CA GLU A 217 -6.89 -0.44 9.39
C GLU A 217 -7.95 -0.03 8.36
N TYR A 218 -8.26 -0.94 7.42
CA TYR A 218 -9.30 -0.75 6.42
C TYR A 218 -10.46 -1.72 6.67
N ASP A 219 -11.67 -1.18 6.82
CA ASP A 219 -12.92 -1.92 6.94
C ASP A 219 -13.69 -1.79 5.61
N ALA A 220 -13.77 -2.90 4.87
CA ALA A 220 -14.34 -2.93 3.54
C ALA A 220 -15.86 -2.76 3.51
N LEU A 221 -16.58 -3.15 4.57
CA LEU A 221 -18.04 -2.97 4.63
C LEU A 221 -18.38 -1.50 4.85
N LYS A 222 -17.62 -0.84 5.72
CA LYS A 222 -17.81 0.58 6.03
C LYS A 222 -17.08 1.51 5.07
N LYS A 223 -16.22 0.96 4.18
CA LYS A 223 -15.40 1.73 3.23
C LYS A 223 -14.61 2.82 3.94
N ILE A 224 -14.04 2.47 5.09
CA ILE A 224 -13.34 3.39 5.97
C ILE A 224 -11.90 2.91 6.17
N ILE A 225 -10.97 3.84 6.04
CA ILE A 225 -9.56 3.64 6.40
C ILE A 225 -9.24 4.52 7.61
N MET A 226 -8.56 3.92 8.58
CA MET A 226 -8.02 4.60 9.75
C MET A 226 -6.52 4.35 9.79
N VAL A 227 -5.76 5.43 9.90
CA VAL A 227 -4.30 5.39 10.03
C VAL A 227 -3.92 5.98 11.37
N TYR A 228 -3.10 5.25 12.11
CA TYR A 228 -2.58 5.68 13.40
C TYR A 228 -1.06 5.75 13.33
N THR A 229 -0.48 6.69 14.08
CA THR A 229 0.96 6.89 14.14
C THR A 229 1.47 6.95 15.58
N HIS A 230 2.72 6.57 15.79
CA HIS A 230 3.45 6.80 17.03
C HIS A 230 4.91 7.09 16.69
N VAL A 231 5.30 8.36 16.82
CA VAL A 231 6.69 8.80 16.73
C VAL A 231 7.32 8.62 18.12
N VAL A 232 8.36 7.81 18.22
CA VAL A 232 9.05 7.59 19.50
C VAL A 232 10.00 8.74 19.80
N LYS A 233 10.16 9.09 21.08
CA LYS A 233 11.08 10.18 21.47
C LYS A 233 12.56 9.76 21.41
N ASP A 234 12.87 8.47 21.59
CA ASP A 234 14.22 7.90 21.64
C ASP A 234 14.32 6.57 20.85
N SER A 235 15.37 5.77 21.03
CA SER A 235 15.60 4.47 20.35
C SER A 235 14.58 3.35 20.68
N GLN A 236 13.44 3.70 21.28
CA GLN A 236 12.38 2.77 21.67
C GLN A 236 11.59 2.25 20.47
N THR A 237 10.95 1.09 20.65
CA THR A 237 10.03 0.53 19.64
C THR A 237 8.67 1.22 19.72
N PRO A 238 8.04 1.60 18.59
CA PRO A 238 6.67 2.10 18.59
C PRO A 238 5.69 1.12 19.24
N LYS A 239 4.88 1.62 20.17
CA LYS A 239 3.88 0.83 20.91
C LYS A 239 2.46 1.08 20.41
N LEU A 240 1.70 0.02 20.20
CA LEU A 240 0.28 0.05 19.81
C LEU A 240 -0.58 0.89 20.77
N ALA A 241 -0.34 0.76 22.09
CA ALA A 241 -1.09 1.48 23.13
C ALA A 241 -0.92 3.01 23.08
N ASN A 242 0.16 3.50 22.46
CA ASN A 242 0.50 4.92 22.40
C ASN A 242 0.22 5.53 21.02
N ARG A 243 -0.36 4.76 20.09
CA ARG A 243 -0.67 5.26 18.76
C ARG A 243 -1.77 6.33 18.83
N GLN A 244 -1.62 7.36 18.01
CA GLN A 244 -2.60 8.44 17.87
C GLN A 244 -3.27 8.32 16.51
N LEU A 245 -4.57 8.60 16.44
CA LEU A 245 -5.28 8.63 15.15
C LEU A 245 -4.77 9.80 14.32
N ALA A 246 -4.21 9.52 13.15
CA ALA A 246 -3.70 10.52 12.23
C ALA A 246 -4.71 10.79 11.10
N ILE A 247 -5.21 9.73 10.46
CA ILE A 247 -6.16 9.82 9.33
C ILE A 247 -7.38 8.97 9.64
N LYS A 248 -8.56 9.54 9.37
CA LYS A 248 -9.83 8.82 9.26
C LYS A 248 -10.51 9.28 7.98
N TYR A 249 -10.72 8.37 7.04
CA TYR A 249 -11.33 8.69 5.75
C TYR A 249 -12.43 7.67 5.42
N VAL A 250 -13.63 8.19 5.14
CA VAL A 250 -14.84 7.41 4.83
C VAL A 250 -15.14 7.55 3.34
N GLY A 251 -15.57 6.45 2.72
CA GLY A 251 -15.90 6.41 1.29
C GLY A 251 -14.78 5.85 0.40
N LEU A 252 -13.71 5.30 0.98
CA LEU A 252 -12.69 4.59 0.23
C LEU A 252 -13.23 3.22 -0.20
N ASP A 253 -13.61 3.09 -1.46
CA ASP A 253 -14.06 1.84 -2.05
C ASP A 253 -12.92 1.19 -2.84
N LEU A 254 -12.20 0.24 -2.25
CA LEU A 254 -11.06 -0.39 -2.94
C LEU A 254 -11.44 -1.07 -4.26
N ALA A 255 -12.67 -1.56 -4.41
CA ALA A 255 -13.13 -2.10 -5.69
C ALA A 255 -13.17 -1.03 -6.79
N LYS A 256 -13.29 0.26 -6.41
CA LYS A 256 -13.20 1.41 -7.31
C LYS A 256 -11.78 1.85 -7.58
N GLU A 257 -10.95 1.85 -6.53
CA GLU A 257 -9.66 2.53 -6.53
C GLU A 257 -8.45 1.64 -6.82
N VAL A 258 -8.53 0.31 -6.68
CA VAL A 258 -7.41 -0.60 -6.98
C VAL A 258 -7.82 -1.77 -7.87
N LYS A 259 -6.86 -2.56 -8.34
CA LYS A 259 -7.13 -3.80 -9.09
C LYS A 259 -7.62 -4.89 -8.13
N GLU A 260 -8.36 -5.86 -8.66
CA GLU A 260 -8.80 -7.05 -7.90
C GLU A 260 -7.60 -7.73 -7.25
N PHE A 261 -6.53 -7.95 -8.01
CA PHE A 261 -5.21 -8.35 -7.54
C PHE A 261 -4.28 -7.14 -7.56
N SER A 262 -3.80 -6.71 -6.39
CA SER A 262 -2.89 -5.56 -6.26
C SER A 262 -1.61 -5.95 -5.51
N TYR A 263 -0.49 -5.33 -5.87
CA TYR A 263 0.79 -5.53 -5.20
C TYR A 263 0.84 -4.70 -3.92
N VAL A 264 1.38 -5.31 -2.86
CA VAL A 264 1.42 -4.72 -1.51
C VAL A 264 2.87 -4.56 -1.08
N GLY A 265 3.20 -3.38 -0.57
CA GLY A 265 4.51 -3.09 0.00
C GLY A 265 4.75 -1.60 0.06
N PHE A 266 5.96 -1.17 -0.28
CA PHE A 266 6.40 0.20 -0.13
C PHE A 266 6.85 0.81 -1.45
N SER A 267 6.65 2.12 -1.60
CA SER A 267 7.13 2.97 -2.68
C SER A 267 7.86 4.15 -2.05
N SER A 268 8.99 4.59 -2.59
CA SER A 268 9.85 5.58 -1.95
C SER A 268 10.49 6.51 -2.98
N ARG A 269 10.65 7.77 -2.60
CA ARG A 269 11.68 8.67 -3.15
C ARG A 269 12.91 8.49 -2.29
N VAL A 270 13.84 7.65 -2.74
CA VAL A 270 15.03 7.31 -1.95
C VAL A 270 15.98 8.50 -1.91
N PRO A 271 16.59 8.78 -0.75
CA PRO A 271 17.56 9.86 -0.63
C PRO A 271 18.89 9.46 -1.27
N GLU A 272 19.69 10.47 -1.61
CA GLU A 272 21.11 10.25 -1.84
C GLU A 272 21.75 9.80 -0.52
N THR A 273 22.55 8.74 -0.50
CA THR A 273 23.13 8.18 0.74
C THR A 273 23.84 9.23 1.61
N PRO A 274 24.63 10.19 1.06
CA PRO A 274 25.21 11.26 1.86
C PRO A 274 24.18 12.15 2.58
N ASN A 275 22.96 12.27 2.06
CA ASN A 275 21.88 13.04 2.68
C ASN A 275 21.10 12.23 3.75
N GLY A 276 21.37 10.94 3.86
CA GLY A 276 20.75 10.02 4.81
C GLY A 276 20.18 8.77 4.17
N VAL A 277 19.53 7.94 4.99
CA VAL A 277 18.95 6.66 4.59
C VAL A 277 17.58 6.45 5.24
N TYR A 278 16.68 5.72 4.57
CA TYR A 278 15.44 5.28 5.21
C TYR A 278 15.59 3.85 5.68
N MET A 279 15.16 3.57 6.91
CA MET A 279 15.20 2.24 7.50
C MET A 279 13.79 1.70 7.72
N LEU A 280 13.43 0.60 7.07
CA LEU A 280 12.22 -0.17 7.35
C LEU A 280 12.57 -1.36 8.25
N TYR A 281 12.07 -1.39 9.47
CA TYR A 281 12.44 -2.43 10.45
C TYR A 281 11.53 -3.65 10.41
N ASP A 282 10.23 -3.42 10.25
CA ASP A 282 9.22 -4.47 10.24
C ASP A 282 8.05 -4.08 9.33
N PHE A 283 7.32 -5.11 8.89
CA PHE A 283 6.09 -4.94 8.14
C PHE A 283 5.20 -6.14 8.38
N THR A 284 3.93 -5.91 8.70
CA THR A 284 2.89 -6.93 8.69
C THR A 284 1.73 -6.46 7.85
N PHE A 285 1.13 -7.36 7.10
CA PHE A 285 -0.09 -7.13 6.36
C PHE A 285 -0.96 -8.37 6.39
N GLN A 286 -2.23 -8.20 6.72
CA GLN A 286 -3.19 -9.30 6.80
C GLN A 286 -4.55 -8.90 6.26
N THR A 287 -5.18 -9.80 5.50
CA THR A 287 -6.55 -9.62 4.99
C THR A 287 -7.56 -10.47 5.75
N ALA A 288 -8.80 -10.01 5.78
CA ALA A 288 -9.95 -10.77 6.24
C ALA A 288 -11.13 -10.52 5.28
N TRP A 289 -11.70 -11.59 4.74
CA TRP A 289 -12.80 -11.50 3.79
C TRP A 289 -14.14 -11.35 4.49
N VAL A 290 -14.96 -10.46 3.97
CA VAL A 290 -16.31 -10.17 4.44
C VAL A 290 -17.27 -10.11 3.25
N GLN A 291 -18.56 -10.32 3.49
CA GLN A 291 -19.59 -10.25 2.46
C GLN A 291 -20.27 -8.88 2.47
N GLY A 292 -20.09 -8.13 1.39
CA GLY A 292 -20.73 -6.83 1.15
C GLY A 292 -21.74 -6.87 -0.01
N GLN A 293 -21.91 -5.72 -0.67
CA GLN A 293 -22.65 -5.66 -1.93
C GLN A 293 -21.87 -6.33 -3.06
N THR A 294 -22.58 -6.94 -4.02
CA THR A 294 -21.94 -7.58 -5.17
C THR A 294 -21.14 -6.56 -5.99
N VAL A 295 -19.88 -6.86 -6.26
CA VAL A 295 -18.99 -6.05 -7.08
C VAL A 295 -19.13 -6.47 -8.55
N ASN A 296 -19.94 -5.72 -9.31
CA ASN A 296 -20.13 -5.94 -10.75
C ASN A 296 -19.21 -4.98 -11.52
N LYS A 297 -18.01 -5.42 -11.86
CA LYS A 297 -17.00 -4.62 -12.57
C LYS A 297 -16.29 -5.45 -13.61
#